data_AF-A0A9W8MKR8-F1
#
_entry.id   AF-A0A9W8MKR8-F1
#
_cell.length_a   1.000
_cell.length_b   1.000
_cell.length_c   1.000
_cell.angle_alpha   90.00
_cell.angle_beta   90.00
_cell.angle_gamma   90.00
#
_symmetry.space_group_name_H-M   'P 1'
#
loop_
_entity.id
_entity.type
_entity.pdbx_description
1 polymer ?
#
loop_
_entity_poly.entity_id
_entity_poly.type
_entity_poly.pdbx_seq_one_letter_code
_entity_poly.pdbx_strand_id
1 'polypeptide(L)' 'MPEFQIGSTVLGLYPDTSCFYRADVVATPKSLQSAGRQPVYKLRFEDDDNQEHTVAAEWVVEYPAIK' A
#
# COMPACT_ATOMS: atom_id res chain seq x y z
N MET A 1 -0.90 -12.22 -9.12
CA MET A 1 -0.48 -10.82 -8.91
C MET A 1 0.64 -10.83 -7.88
N PRO A 2 1.79 -10.20 -8.14
CA PRO A 2 2.87 -10.12 -7.15
C PRO A 2 2.34 -9.44 -5.88
N GLU A 3 2.70 -9.98 -4.73
CA GLU A 3 2.32 -9.43 -3.43
C GLU A 3 3.50 -8.62 -2.89
N PHE A 4 3.27 -7.35 -2.61
CA PHE A 4 4.29 -6.50 -2.02
C PHE A 4 4.59 -6.97 -0.60
N GLN A 5 5.87 -7.08 -0.25
CA GLN A 5 6.29 -7.55 1.07
C GLN A 5 6.27 -6.40 2.07
N ILE A 6 6.14 -6.71 3.36
CA ILE A 6 6.27 -5.71 4.43
C ILE A 6 7.65 -5.04 4.32
N GLY A 7 7.69 -3.71 4.40
CA GLY A 7 8.89 -2.89 4.21
C GLY A 7 9.24 -2.58 2.76
N SER A 8 8.45 -3.06 1.78
CA SER A 8 8.63 -2.66 0.37
C SER A 8 8.07 -1.26 0.15
N THR A 9 8.78 -0.46 -0.64
CA THR A 9 8.31 0.83 -1.14
C THR A 9 7.40 0.62 -2.35
N VAL A 10 6.22 1.23 -2.31
CA VAL A 10 5.17 1.16 -3.33
C VAL A 10 4.62 2.56 -3.62
N LEU A 11 3.79 2.66 -4.66
CA LEU A 11 2.91 3.79 -4.87
C LEU A 11 1.49 3.38 -4.47
N GLY A 12 0.88 4.12 -3.55
CA GLY A 12 -0.50 3.91 -3.11
C GLY A 12 -1.38 5.11 -3.43
N LEU A 13 -2.64 4.89 -3.79
CA LEU A 13 -3.62 5.97 -3.87
C LEU A 13 -3.88 6.52 -2.46
N TYR A 14 -3.65 7.81 -2.26
CA TYR A 14 -3.91 8.44 -0.97
C TYR A 14 -5.43 8.64 -0.77
N PRO A 15 -5.96 8.41 0.45
CA PRO A 15 -7.40 8.52 0.72
C PRO A 15 -7.99 9.83 0.21
N ASP A 16 -9.17 9.75 -0.42
CA ASP A 16 -9.93 10.89 -0.94
C ASP A 16 -9.22 11.72 -2.02
N THR A 17 -8.16 11.20 -2.63
CA THR A 17 -7.46 11.84 -3.75
C THR A 17 -7.51 11.00 -5.03
N SER A 18 -7.01 11.56 -6.13
CA SER A 18 -6.76 10.85 -7.39
C SER A 18 -5.26 10.69 -7.69
N CYS A 19 -4.41 10.84 -6.67
CA CYS A 19 -2.96 10.86 -6.80
C CYS A 19 -2.32 9.68 -6.06
N PHE A 20 -1.30 9.10 -6.68
CA PHE A 20 -0.50 8.06 -6.06
C PHE A 20 0.72 8.69 -5.38
N TYR A 21 0.98 8.27 -4.15
CA TYR A 21 2.10 8.75 -3.34
C TYR A 21 2.96 7.59 -2.92
N ARG A 22 4.24 7.89 -2.67
CA ARG A 22 5.20 6.92 -2.15
C ARG A 22 4.79 6.51 -0.75
N ALA A 23 4.78 5.20 -0.53
CA ALA A 23 4.44 4.62 0.75
C ALA A 23 5.22 3.34 1.00
N ASP A 24 5.37 2.99 2.27
CA ASP A 24 5.92 1.70 2.68
C ASP A 24 4.80 0.76 3.10
N VAL A 25 4.94 -0.51 2.73
CA VAL A 25 4.00 -1.57 3.13
C VAL A 25 4.22 -1.91 4.59
N VAL A 26 3.20 -1.67 5.42
CA VAL A 26 3.18 -2.02 6.85
C VAL A 26 2.55 -3.39 7.07
N ALA A 27 1.49 -3.72 6.33
CA ALA A 27 0.84 -5.03 6.40
C ALA A 27 0.32 -5.47 5.04
N THR A 28 0.37 -6.78 4.79
CA THR A 28 -0.11 -7.41 3.55
C THR A 28 -1.53 -7.97 3.71
N PRO A 29 -2.27 -8.22 2.61
CA PRO A 29 -3.60 -8.84 2.65
C PRO A 29 -3.61 -10.17 3.42
N LYS A 30 -2.52 -10.96 3.32
CA LYS A 30 -2.35 -12.21 4.07
C LYS A 30 -2.22 -11.97 5.57
N SER A 31 -1.42 -10.99 5.98
CA SER A 31 -1.23 -10.66 7.40
C SER A 31 -2.51 -10.14 8.05
N LEU A 32 -3.35 -9.44 7.28
CA LEU A 32 -4.62 -8.89 7.75
C LEU A 32 -5.76 -9.91 7.75
N GLN A 33 -5.50 -11.18 7.40
CA GLN A 33 -6.49 -12.24 7.31
C GLN A 33 -7.73 -11.82 6.48
N SER A 34 -7.52 -11.08 5.38
CA SER A 34 -8.62 -10.58 4.53
C SER A 34 -9.26 -11.70 3.67
N ALA A 35 -9.24 -12.95 4.14
CA ALA A 35 -9.74 -14.12 3.43
C ALA A 35 -11.25 -13.96 3.16
N GLY A 36 -11.60 -13.82 1.88
CA GLY A 36 -12.98 -13.63 1.42
C GLY A 36 -13.46 -12.18 1.33
N ARG A 37 -12.60 -11.20 1.64
CA ARG A 37 -12.85 -9.76 1.40
C ARG A 37 -11.91 -9.24 0.31
N GLN A 38 -12.22 -8.05 -0.22
CA GLN A 38 -11.32 -7.36 -1.14
C GLN A 38 -9.92 -7.23 -0.47
N PRO A 39 -8.84 -7.62 -1.17
CA PRO A 39 -7.50 -7.56 -0.60
C PRO A 39 -7.09 -6.11 -0.34
N VAL A 40 -6.55 -5.84 0.85
CA VAL A 40 -6.10 -4.51 1.28
C VAL A 40 -4.68 -4.59 1.82
N TYR A 41 -3.91 -3.52 1.63
CA TYR A 41 -2.64 -3.28 2.29
C TYR A 41 -2.82 -2.23 3.37
N LYS A 42 -1.98 -2.30 4.40
CA LYS A 42 -1.75 -1.17 5.29
C LYS A 42 -0.48 -0.46 4.82
N LEU A 43 -0.60 0.81 4.46
CA LEU A 43 0.47 1.63 3.91
C LEU A 43 0.81 2.76 4.88
N ARG A 44 2.07 3.16 4.89
CA ARG A 44 2.53 4.39 5.54
C ARG A 44 3.05 5.34 4.48
N PHE A 45 2.35 6.46 4.26
CA PHE A 45 2.77 7.48 3.31
C PHE A 45 3.89 8.35 3.89
N GLU A 46 4.82 8.80 3.05
CA GLU A 46 5.99 9.58 3.51
C GLU A 46 5.62 10.98 4.04
N ASP A 47 4.53 11.59 3.54
CA ASP A 47 4.17 13.01 3.78
C ASP A 47 3.09 13.25 4.87
N ASP A 48 2.69 12.21 5.63
CA ASP A 48 1.50 12.31 6.53
C ASP A 48 1.78 11.85 7.97
N ASP A 49 2.91 12.31 8.55
CA ASP A 49 3.29 12.06 9.96
C ASP A 49 3.27 10.57 10.38
N ASN A 50 3.75 9.69 9.48
CA ASN A 50 3.82 8.23 9.68
C ASN A 50 2.44 7.54 9.92
N GLN A 51 1.32 8.16 9.55
CA GLN A 51 0.00 7.53 9.65
C GLN A 51 -0.12 6.25 8.81
N GLU A 52 -0.93 5.31 9.30
CA GLU A 52 -1.18 4.03 8.66
C GLU A 52 -2.56 4.01 7.99
N HIS A 53 -2.56 3.87 6.68
CA HIS A 53 -3.75 3.95 5.84
C HIS A 53 -4.08 2.59 5.22
N THR A 54 -5.36 2.24 5.21
CA THR A 54 -5.83 1.00 4.55
C THR A 54 -6.15 1.31 3.10
N VAL A 55 -5.44 0.67 2.16
CA VAL A 55 -5.58 0.91 0.73
C VAL A 55 -5.92 -0.41 0.03
N ALA A 56 -6.92 -0.38 -0.86
CA ALA A 56 -7.28 -1.56 -1.65
C ALA A 56 -6.10 -1.97 -2.56
N ALA A 57 -5.85 -3.27 -2.68
CA ALA A 57 -4.71 -3.80 -3.42
C ALA A 57 -4.71 -3.41 -4.91
N GLU A 58 -5.89 -3.11 -5.48
CA GLU A 58 -6.01 -2.58 -6.84
C GLU A 58 -5.41 -1.17 -7.01
N TRP A 59 -5.30 -0.42 -5.90
CA TRP A 59 -4.73 0.92 -5.85
C TRP A 59 -3.33 0.96 -5.24
N VAL A 60 -2.66 -0.19 -5.17
CA VAL A 60 -1.25 -0.30 -4.78
C VAL A 60 -0.45 -0.82 -5.96
N VAL A 61 0.50 -0.02 -6.43
CA VAL A 61 1.30 -0.31 -7.62
C VAL A 61 2.80 -0.25 -7.30
N GLU A 62 3.61 -0.82 -8.19
CA GLU A 62 5.06 -0.85 -8.04
C GLU A 62 5.64 0.57 -8.03
N TYR A 63 6.54 0.84 -7.09
CA TYR A 63 7.33 2.07 -7.12
C TYR A 63 8.41 1.96 -8.21
N PRO A 64 8.54 2.95 -9.12
CA PRO A 64 9.55 2.92 -10.15
C PRO A 64 10.95 3.05 -9.52
N ALA A 65 11.60 1.91 -9.28
CA ALA A 65 13.01 1.89 -8.91
C ALA A 65 13.82 2.24 -10.17
N ILE A 66 14.39 3.44 -10.19
CA ILE A 66 15.38 3.81 -11.22
C ILE A 66 16.56 2.86 -11.03
N LYS A 67 16.83 2.04 -12.04
CA LYS A 67 17.92 1.08 -12.05
C LYS A 67 19.21 1.71 -12.56
#